data_AF-A0A7C5SZN4-F1
#
_entry.id   AF-A0A7C5SZN4-F1
#
_cell.length_a   1.000
_cell.length_b   1.000
_cell.length_c   1.000
_cell.angle_alpha   90.00
_cell.angle_beta   90.00
_cell.angle_gamma   90.00
#
_symmetry.space_group_name_H-M   'P 1'
#
loop_
_entity.id
_entity.type
_entity.pdbx_description
1 polymer ?
#
loop_
_entity_poly.entity_id
_entity_poly.type
_entity_poly.pdbx_seq_one_letter_code
_entity_poly.pdbx_strand_id
1 'polypeptide(L)'
;MERLSLDYLEKRKVELEKEVERLRDEEKKARELYEKAKRLEDEAYEAIRRAKSSEEMAALELRYHQISGKRRAIEEKLNDIGMKLRGAERELEEVKRRIEYLKPKPVKWVEEKPG
;
A
#
# COMPACT_ATOMS: atom_id res chain seq x y z
N MET A 1 -29.16 11.10 -9.49
CA MET A 1 -28.78 12.18 -8.56
C MET A 1 -28.22 11.66 -7.22
N GLU A 2 -28.44 10.40 -6.84
CA GLU A 2 -28.03 9.82 -5.54
C GLU A 2 -26.51 9.80 -5.23
N ARG A 3 -25.62 9.68 -6.23
CA ARG A 3 -24.15 9.61 -6.00
C ARG A 3 -23.51 10.93 -5.55
N LEU A 4 -24.30 12.00 -5.41
CA LEU A 4 -23.86 13.34 -4.99
C LEU A 4 -24.48 13.77 -3.65
N SER A 5 -25.28 12.93 -2.99
CA SER A 5 -25.79 13.28 -1.66
C SER A 5 -24.64 13.28 -0.65
N LEU A 6 -24.72 14.19 0.33
CA LEU A 6 -23.72 14.31 1.39
C LEU A 6 -23.58 12.99 2.16
N ASP A 7 -24.70 12.35 2.49
CA ASP A 7 -24.75 11.05 3.18
C ASP A 7 -24.04 9.94 2.39
N TYR A 8 -24.21 9.92 1.06
CA TYR A 8 -23.52 8.95 0.21
C TYR A 8 -22.01 9.18 0.23
N LEU A 9 -21.57 10.44 0.11
CA LEU A 9 -20.16 10.79 0.12
C LEU A 9 -19.51 10.51 1.49
N GLU A 10 -20.21 10.77 2.59
CA GLU A 10 -19.72 10.44 3.94
C GLU A 10 -19.58 8.93 4.15
N LYS A 11 -20.55 8.12 3.69
CA LYS A 11 -20.43 6.66 3.70
C LYS A 11 -19.25 6.20 2.85
N ARG A 12 -19.12 6.71 1.63
CA ARG A 12 -18.03 6.35 0.71
C ARG A 12 -16.66 6.72 1.28
N LYS A 13 -16.56 7.87 1.95
CA LYS A 13 -15.34 8.28 2.66
C LYS A 13 -14.92 7.24 3.70
N VAL A 14 -15.85 6.79 4.55
CA VAL A 14 -15.58 5.79 5.59
C VAL A 14 -15.17 4.44 4.99
N GLU A 15 -15.81 4.02 3.90
CA GLU A 15 -15.42 2.81 3.18
C GLU A 15 -14.00 2.90 2.63
N LEU A 16 -13.66 4.01 1.97
CA LEU A 16 -12.33 4.26 1.42
C LEU A 16 -11.26 4.37 2.53
N GLU A 17 -11.59 4.97 3.67
CA GLU A 17 -10.66 5.04 4.83
C GLU A 17 -10.34 3.63 5.35
N LYS A 18 -11.35 2.76 5.49
CA LYS A 18 -11.15 1.35 5.88
C LYS A 18 -10.37 0.57 4.83
N GLU A 19 -10.63 0.81 3.55
CA GLU A 19 -9.91 0.15 2.46
C GLU A 19 -8.43 0.56 2.44
N VAL A 20 -8.13 1.86 2.60
CA VAL A 20 -6.77 2.38 2.71
C VAL A 20 -6.05 1.76 3.92
N GLU A 21 -6.69 1.69 5.08
CA GLU A 21 -6.13 1.06 6.27
C GLU A 21 -5.81 -0.41 6.04
N ARG A 22 -6.76 -1.18 5.49
CA ARG A 22 -6.55 -2.59 5.14
C ARG A 22 -5.39 -2.77 4.17
N LEU A 23 -5.31 -1.95 3.12
CA LEU A 23 -4.24 -2.03 2.13
C LEU A 23 -2.88 -1.69 2.73
N ARG A 24 -2.80 -0.75 3.67
CA ARG A 24 -1.56 -0.43 4.41
C ARG A 24 -1.11 -1.59 5.30
N ASP A 25 -2.04 -2.25 5.97
CA ASP A 25 -1.73 -3.44 6.76
C ASP A 25 -1.25 -4.62 5.90
N GLU A 26 -1.88 -4.82 4.75
CA GLU A 26 -1.44 -5.81 3.76
C GLU A 26 -0.06 -5.48 3.19
N GLU A 27 0.20 -4.21 2.86
CA GLU A 27 1.50 -3.72 2.38
C GLU A 27 2.58 -3.98 3.44
N LYS A 28 2.31 -3.64 4.70
CA LYS A 28 3.25 -3.85 5.81
C LYS A 28 3.61 -5.33 5.96
N LYS A 29 2.60 -6.21 5.99
CA LYS A 29 2.82 -7.67 6.09
C LYS A 29 3.61 -8.21 4.89
N ALA A 30 3.27 -7.76 3.68
CA ALA A 30 3.98 -8.15 2.47
C ALA A 30 5.44 -7.66 2.47
N ARG A 31 5.69 -6.45 2.97
CA ARG A 31 7.04 -5.87 3.10
C ARG A 31 7.88 -6.62 4.12
N GLU A 32 7.32 -7.03 5.26
CA GLU A 32 8.02 -7.89 6.23
C GLU A 32 8.43 -9.24 5.62
N LEU A 33 7.53 -9.87 4.84
CA LEU A 33 7.82 -11.10 4.12
C LEU A 33 8.88 -10.90 3.03
N TYR A 34 8.84 -9.77 2.33
CA TYR A 34 9.84 -9.40 1.32
C TYR A 34 11.23 -9.30 1.93
N GLU A 35 11.37 -8.57 3.03
CA GLU A 35 12.66 -8.41 3.72
C GLU A 35 13.20 -9.76 4.23
N LYS A 36 12.31 -10.62 4.75
CA LYS A 36 12.70 -11.98 5.15
C LYS A 36 13.19 -12.80 3.95
N ALA A 37 12.47 -12.75 2.83
CA ALA A 37 12.85 -13.47 1.62
C ALA A 37 14.18 -12.97 1.06
N LYS A 38 14.41 -11.64 1.08
CA LYS A 38 15.66 -11.01 0.66
C LYS A 38 16.85 -11.47 1.51
N ARG A 39 16.72 -11.48 2.84
CA ARG A 39 17.79 -11.99 3.72
C ARG A 39 18.12 -13.44 3.44
N LEU A 40 17.11 -14.29 3.24
CA LEU A 40 17.32 -15.70 2.90
C LEU A 40 17.96 -15.88 1.51
N GLU A 41 17.64 -15.00 0.57
CA GLU A 41 18.27 -14.98 -0.76
C GLU A 41 19.75 -14.60 -0.65
N ASP A 42 20.08 -13.58 0.13
CA ASP A 42 21.46 -13.15 0.41
C ASP A 42 22.26 -14.24 1.12
N GLU A 43 21.69 -14.91 2.13
CA GLU A 43 22.31 -16.04 2.83
C GLU A 43 22.57 -17.23 1.88
N ALA A 44 21.60 -17.56 1.02
CA ALA A 44 21.77 -18.62 0.03
C ALA A 44 22.87 -18.27 -0.98
N TYR A 45 22.94 -17.01 -1.41
CA TYR A 45 23.99 -16.54 -2.32
C TYR A 45 25.39 -16.62 -1.69
N GLU A 46 25.52 -16.20 -0.42
CA GLU A 46 26.79 -16.31 0.30
C GLU A 46 27.18 -17.78 0.57
N ALA A 47 26.22 -18.67 0.77
CA ALA A 47 26.48 -20.10 0.86
C ALA A 47 27.01 -20.67 -0.46
N ILE A 48 26.44 -20.27 -1.61
CA ILE A 48 26.93 -20.67 -2.95
C ILE A 48 28.41 -20.27 -3.10
N ARG A 49 28.79 -19.05 -2.70
CA ARG A 49 30.18 -18.59 -2.79
C ARG A 49 31.17 -19.41 -1.96
N ARG A 50 30.69 -20.04 -0.88
CA ARG A 50 31.51 -20.81 0.05
C ARG A 50 31.49 -22.31 -0.23
N ALA A 51 30.66 -22.76 -1.16
CA ALA A 51 30.54 -24.16 -1.53
C ALA A 51 31.90 -24.71 -1.99
N LYS A 52 32.24 -25.90 -1.50
CA LYS A 52 33.55 -26.53 -1.79
C LYS A 52 33.46 -27.59 -2.88
N SER A 53 32.24 -27.96 -3.27
CA SER A 53 31.98 -28.96 -4.30
C SER A 53 30.90 -28.50 -5.26
N SER A 54 30.92 -29.06 -6.47
CA SER A 54 29.92 -28.82 -7.50
C SER A 54 28.53 -29.31 -7.11
N GLU A 55 28.43 -30.43 -6.40
CA GLU A 55 27.16 -31.00 -5.92
C GLU A 55 26.51 -30.09 -4.86
N GLU A 56 27.30 -29.62 -3.89
CA GLU A 56 26.85 -28.66 -2.88
C GLU A 56 26.41 -27.34 -3.53
N MET A 57 27.18 -26.84 -4.49
CA MET A 57 26.87 -25.62 -5.24
C MET A 57 25.53 -25.75 -5.97
N ALA A 58 25.32 -26.83 -6.72
CA ALA A 58 24.08 -27.05 -7.47
C ALA A 58 22.85 -27.11 -6.57
N ALA A 59 22.95 -27.75 -5.40
CA ALA A 59 21.85 -27.79 -4.43
C ALA A 59 21.52 -26.40 -3.87
N LEU A 60 22.55 -25.59 -3.58
CA LEU A 60 22.40 -24.23 -3.07
C LEU A 60 21.85 -23.27 -4.14
N GLU A 61 22.26 -23.40 -5.40
CA GLU A 61 21.72 -22.65 -6.54
C GLU A 61 20.23 -22.91 -6.75
N LEU A 62 19.80 -24.17 -6.69
CA LEU A 62 18.38 -24.52 -6.76
C LEU A 62 17.58 -23.83 -5.64
N ARG A 63 18.10 -23.87 -4.41
CA ARG A 63 17.48 -23.22 -3.25
C ARG A 63 17.43 -21.70 -3.42
N TYR A 64 18.50 -21.08 -3.90
CA TYR A 64 18.56 -19.66 -4.21
C TYR A 64 17.49 -19.28 -5.24
N HIS A 65 17.37 -20.02 -6.34
CA HIS A 65 16.35 -19.76 -7.36
C HIS A 65 14.92 -19.86 -6.84
N GLN A 66 14.64 -20.85 -5.97
CA GLN A 66 13.33 -20.97 -5.33
C GLN A 66 13.02 -19.77 -4.42
N ILE A 67 13.99 -19.31 -3.62
CA ILE A 67 13.82 -18.14 -2.74
C ILE A 67 13.64 -16.87 -3.59
N SER A 68 14.47 -16.71 -4.62
CA SER A 68 14.40 -15.58 -5.56
C SER A 68 13.06 -15.51 -6.28
N GLY A 69 12.50 -16.65 -6.69
CA GLY A 69 11.15 -16.74 -7.24
C GLY A 69 10.08 -16.26 -6.26
N LYS A 70 10.15 -16.70 -5.00
CA LYS A 70 9.23 -16.25 -3.94
C LYS A 70 9.37 -14.75 -3.66
N ARG A 71 10.61 -14.22 -3.61
CA ARG A 71 10.85 -12.78 -3.41
C ARG A 71 10.21 -11.95 -4.52
N ARG A 72 10.40 -12.35 -5.78
CA ARG A 72 9.79 -11.68 -6.94
C ARG A 72 8.27 -11.71 -6.90
N ALA A 73 7.65 -12.84 -6.53
CA ALA A 73 6.20 -12.90 -6.37
C ALA A 73 5.67 -11.96 -5.26
N ILE A 74 6.42 -11.81 -4.17
CA ILE A 74 6.07 -10.84 -3.11
C ILE A 74 6.24 -9.40 -3.61
N GLU A 75 7.28 -9.13 -4.40
CA GLU A 75 7.53 -7.82 -5.02
C GLU A 75 6.40 -7.40 -5.97
N GLU A 76 5.94 -8.32 -6.83
CA GLU A 76 4.76 -8.10 -7.67
C GLU A 76 3.51 -7.78 -6.83
N LYS A 77 3.27 -8.56 -5.76
CA LYS A 77 2.16 -8.30 -4.84
C LYS A 77 2.26 -6.92 -4.17
N LEU A 78 3.46 -6.50 -3.77
CA LEU A 78 3.70 -5.16 -3.21
C LEU A 78 3.39 -4.06 -4.23
N ASN A 79 3.79 -4.24 -5.49
CA ASN A 79 3.48 -3.29 -6.56
C ASN A 79 1.96 -3.17 -6.78
N ASP A 80 1.24 -4.29 -6.82
CA ASP A 80 -0.22 -4.32 -6.95
C ASP A 80 -0.91 -3.62 -5.77
N ILE A 81 -0.48 -3.90 -4.54
CA ILE A 81 -0.99 -3.22 -3.34
C ILE A 81 -0.72 -1.72 -3.43
N GLY A 82 0.49 -1.32 -3.81
CA GLY A 82 0.85 0.09 -3.97
C GLY A 82 0.01 0.81 -5.04
N MET A 83 -0.33 0.14 -6.14
CA MET A 83 -1.24 0.69 -7.16
C MET A 83 -2.65 0.89 -6.60
N LYS A 84 -3.19 -0.11 -5.89
CA LYS A 84 -4.51 -0.03 -5.25
C LYS A 84 -4.56 1.07 -4.19
N LEU A 85 -3.53 1.16 -3.36
CA LEU A 85 -3.42 2.16 -2.30
C LEU A 85 -3.45 3.57 -2.88
N ARG A 86 -2.62 3.86 -3.89
CA ARG A 86 -2.63 5.16 -4.59
C ARG A 86 -4.00 5.48 -5.21
N GLY A 87 -4.69 4.48 -5.76
CA GLY A 87 -6.04 4.65 -6.30
C GLY A 87 -7.05 5.02 -5.21
N ALA A 88 -7.09 4.26 -4.13
CA ALA A 88 -7.99 4.49 -3.00
C ALA A 88 -7.73 5.84 -2.30
N GLU A 89 -6.45 6.22 -2.13
CA GLU A 89 -6.07 7.51 -1.55
C GLU A 89 -6.52 8.70 -2.42
N ARG A 90 -6.37 8.59 -3.75
CA ARG A 90 -6.85 9.63 -4.68
C ARG A 90 -8.36 9.77 -4.64
N GLU A 91 -9.08 8.65 -4.66
CA GLU A 91 -10.55 8.67 -4.57
C GLU A 91 -11.00 9.27 -3.24
N LEU A 92 -10.34 8.90 -2.14
CA LEU A 92 -10.63 9.45 -0.81
C LEU A 92 -10.43 10.96 -0.77
N GLU A 93 -9.35 11.46 -1.36
CA GLU A 93 -9.08 12.91 -1.45
C GLU A 93 -10.14 13.63 -2.28
N GLU A 94 -10.58 13.03 -3.40
CA GLU A 94 -11.66 13.58 -4.22
C GLU A 94 -13.00 13.63 -3.45
N VAL A 95 -13.35 12.55 -2.75
CA VAL A 95 -14.56 12.50 -1.92
C VAL A 95 -14.49 13.55 -0.80
N LYS A 96 -13.35 13.70 -0.13
CA LYS A 96 -13.14 14.74 0.90
C LYS A 96 -13.36 16.15 0.34
N ARG A 97 -12.79 16.45 -0.84
CA ARG A 97 -13.00 17.72 -1.54
C ARG A 97 -14.48 17.96 -1.86
N ARG A 98 -15.17 16.96 -2.41
CA ARG A 98 -16.60 17.06 -2.72
C ARG A 98 -17.45 17.34 -1.48
N ILE A 99 -17.16 16.66 -0.36
CA ILE A 99 -17.82 16.92 0.93
C ILE A 99 -17.57 18.37 1.38
N GLU A 100 -16.34 18.87 1.27
CA GLU A 100 -16.00 20.24 1.63
C GLU A 100 -16.79 21.27 0.80
N TYR A 101 -16.93 21.05 -0.51
CA TYR A 101 -17.73 21.92 -1.37
C TYR A 101 -19.22 21.93 -1.03
N LEU A 102 -19.76 20.79 -0.59
CA LEU A 102 -21.17 20.66 -0.24
C LEU A 102 -21.49 21.16 1.17
N LYS A 103 -20.50 21.20 2.08
CA LYS A 103 -20.67 21.76 3.42
C LYS A 103 -20.53 23.29 3.37
N PRO A 104 -21.56 24.07 3.75
CA PRO A 104 -21.46 25.53 3.75
C PRO A 104 -20.35 25.98 4.70
N LYS A 105 -19.44 26.83 4.21
CA LYS A 105 -18.43 27.47 5.08
C LYS A 105 -19.16 28.41 6.04
N PRO A 106 -18.82 28.42 7.35
CA PRO A 106 -19.43 29.36 8.29
C PRO A 106 -19.10 30.79 7.85
N VAL A 107 -20.12 31.54 7.44
CA VAL A 107 -19.98 32.97 7.12
C VAL A 107 -19.77 33.70 8.43
N LYS A 108 -18.57 34.27 8.62
CA LYS A 108 -18.35 35.27 9.67
C LYS A 108 -18.93 36.58 9.18
N TRP A 109 -20.11 36.94 9.66
CA TRP A 109 -20.63 38.29 9.52
C TRP A 109 -19.71 39.24 10.29
N VAL A 110 -19.04 40.13 9.58
CA VAL A 110 -18.30 41.24 10.20
C VAL A 110 -19.31 42.38 10.33
N GLU A 111 -19.78 42.65 11.54
CA GLU A 111 -20.56 43.87 11.80
C GLU A 111 -19.58 45.05 11.79
N GLU A 112 -19.63 45.87 10.73
CA GLU A 112 -19.01 47.18 10.76
C GLU A 112 -19.78 48.05 11.76
N LYS A 113 -19.14 48.39 12.89
CA LYS A 113 -19.72 49.33 13.84
C LYS A 113 -19.83 50.71 13.16
N PRO A 114 -21.01 51.34 13.15
CA PRO A 114 -21.12 52.72 12.72
C PRO A 114 -20.33 53.61 13.69
N GLY A 115 -19.47 54.46 13.13
CA GLY A 115 -18.63 55.43 13.86
C GLY A 115 -19.39 56.68 14.29
#